data_AF-A0A0N4Z574-F1
#
_entry.id   AF-A0A0N4Z574-F1
#
_cell.length_a   1.000
_cell.length_b   1.000
_cell.length_c   1.000
_cell.angle_alpha   90.00
_cell.angle_beta   90.00
_cell.angle_gamma   90.00
#
_symmetry.space_group_name_H-M   'P 1'
#
loop_
_entity.id
_entity.type
_entity.pdbx_description
1 polymer ?
#
loop_
_entity_poly.entity_id
_entity_poly.type
_entity_poly.pdbx_seq_one_letter_code
_entity_poly.pdbx_strand_id
1 'polypeptide(L)'
;MEDERRKSIDIYQKERCKCAQIRSINERWNELMDIAPKVGVPLETIELAKRVAYNLQVEDEEWTKNQLEEKKKAHGDNFWITNNNEHCYCYYFTNTAFRDLPQVKQTWPTDFDDLRKFIVGEVNLLYKTWYYYIKYQSLESETNIEQQKMNDELRVLKKPKGDGDRRRNRGNYKDKSNNRRNASHNYNEEMDELINRFNKLSLKFENTTKLKVAHKKRLDCLLSKIMNMVSYLSEMVINPQQCNNN
;
A
#
# COMPACT_ATOMS: atom_id res chain seq x y z
N MET A 1 36.02 19.69 -12.99
CA MET A 1 35.64 19.38 -11.59
C MET A 1 34.15 19.56 -11.28
N GLU A 2 33.53 20.72 -11.47
CA GLU A 2 32.10 20.89 -11.16
C GLU A 2 31.18 20.19 -12.18
N ASP A 3 31.55 20.24 -13.47
CA ASP A 3 30.86 19.51 -14.55
C ASP A 3 31.07 17.98 -14.51
N GLU A 4 32.21 17.51 -13.99
CA GLU A 4 32.47 16.07 -13.81
C GLU A 4 31.70 15.50 -12.62
N ARG A 5 31.56 16.27 -11.53
CA ARG A 5 30.66 15.92 -10.42
C ARG A 5 29.20 15.92 -10.85
N ARG A 6 28.76 16.89 -11.66
CA ARG A 6 27.39 16.90 -12.21
C ARG A 6 27.13 15.68 -13.10
N LYS A 7 28.07 15.34 -14.00
CA LYS A 7 27.97 14.12 -14.83
C LYS A 7 27.98 12.83 -14.00
N SER A 8 28.80 12.74 -12.95
CA SER A 8 28.86 11.52 -12.12
C SER A 8 27.60 11.30 -11.27
N ILE A 9 26.99 12.39 -10.79
CA ILE A 9 25.72 12.35 -10.04
C ILE A 9 24.57 11.92 -10.97
N ASP A 10 24.54 12.44 -12.19
CA ASP A 10 23.51 12.15 -13.20
C ASP A 10 23.56 10.68 -13.69
N ILE A 11 24.76 10.09 -13.75
CA ILE A 11 24.96 8.65 -14.02
C ILE A 11 24.44 7.79 -12.86
N TYR A 12 24.77 8.16 -11.62
CA TYR A 12 24.40 7.37 -10.43
C TYR A 12 22.89 7.35 -10.17
N GLN A 13 22.17 8.42 -10.52
CA GLN A 13 20.71 8.49 -10.45
C GLN A 13 20.03 7.65 -11.54
N LYS A 14 20.56 7.65 -12.78
CA LYS A 14 20.04 6.83 -13.89
C LYS A 14 20.20 5.34 -13.65
N GLU A 15 21.28 4.90 -13.00
CA GLU A 15 21.52 3.48 -12.71
C GLU A 15 20.66 2.94 -11.54
N ARG A 16 20.20 3.81 -10.62
CA ARG A 16 19.36 3.40 -9.49
C ARG A 16 17.86 3.60 -9.73
N CYS A 17 17.45 4.51 -10.62
CA CYS A 17 16.04 4.63 -11.00
C CYS A 17 15.67 3.68 -12.15
N LYS A 18 14.74 2.74 -11.90
CA LYS A 18 14.07 1.95 -12.94
C LYS A 18 13.02 2.73 -13.76
N CYS A 19 13.13 4.05 -13.86
CA CYS A 19 12.15 4.95 -14.48
C CYS A 19 11.82 4.52 -15.94
N ALA A 20 12.84 4.21 -16.73
CA ALA A 20 12.68 3.75 -18.10
C ALA A 20 11.98 2.37 -18.20
N GLN A 21 12.34 1.45 -17.31
CA GLN A 21 11.69 0.14 -17.22
C GLN A 21 10.22 0.29 -16.85
N ILE A 22 9.90 1.13 -15.87
CA ILE A 22 8.53 1.37 -15.41
C ILE A 22 7.68 1.99 -16.52
N ARG A 23 8.20 2.98 -17.25
CA ARG A 23 7.54 3.56 -18.41
C ARG A 23 7.26 2.51 -19.51
N SER A 24 8.26 1.70 -19.83
CA SER A 24 8.12 0.62 -20.81
C SER A 24 7.05 -0.40 -20.42
N ILE A 25 6.97 -0.77 -19.14
CA ILE A 25 5.92 -1.65 -18.62
C ILE A 25 4.54 -1.02 -18.80
N ASN A 26 4.39 0.27 -18.51
CA ASN A 26 3.13 1.00 -18.69
C ASN A 26 2.67 1.07 -20.14
N GLU A 27 3.59 1.43 -21.04
CA GLU A 27 3.32 1.48 -22.48
C GLU A 27 2.89 0.09 -22.97
N ARG A 28 3.59 -0.96 -22.53
CA ARG A 28 3.24 -2.35 -22.84
C ARG A 28 1.88 -2.76 -22.28
N TRP A 29 1.56 -2.38 -21.04
CA TRP A 29 0.25 -2.64 -20.46
C TRP A 29 -0.87 -2.02 -21.30
N ASN A 30 -0.75 -0.74 -21.64
CA ASN A 30 -1.77 -0.05 -22.44
C ASN A 30 -1.94 -0.69 -23.81
N GLU A 31 -0.83 -0.97 -24.50
CA GLU A 31 -0.83 -1.68 -25.79
C GLU A 31 -1.56 -3.02 -25.68
N LEU A 32 -1.19 -3.85 -24.69
CA LEU A 32 -1.79 -5.17 -24.51
C LEU A 32 -3.27 -5.09 -24.15
N MET A 33 -3.67 -4.15 -23.30
CA MET A 33 -5.08 -3.97 -22.97
C MET A 33 -5.91 -3.47 -24.15
N ASP A 34 -5.30 -2.80 -25.14
CA ASP A 34 -5.99 -2.39 -26.37
C ASP A 34 -6.03 -3.51 -27.42
N ILE A 35 -5.07 -4.45 -27.37
CA ILE A 35 -5.03 -5.65 -28.23
C ILE A 35 -5.95 -6.75 -27.68
N ALA A 36 -6.07 -6.90 -26.36
CA ALA A 36 -6.77 -8.01 -25.73
C ALA A 36 -8.21 -8.23 -26.25
N PRO A 37 -9.04 -7.18 -26.48
CA PRO A 37 -10.36 -7.36 -27.08
C PRO A 37 -10.31 -7.89 -28.52
N LYS A 38 -9.30 -7.48 -29.30
CA LYS A 38 -9.12 -7.89 -30.70
C LYS A 38 -8.73 -9.37 -30.81
N VAL A 39 -8.08 -9.92 -29.79
CA VAL A 39 -7.74 -11.35 -29.69
C VAL A 39 -8.78 -12.15 -28.89
N GLY A 40 -9.97 -11.58 -28.67
CA GLY A 40 -11.14 -12.29 -28.17
C GLY A 40 -11.30 -12.30 -26.64
N VAL A 41 -10.54 -11.53 -25.88
CA VAL A 41 -10.85 -11.32 -24.45
C VAL A 41 -12.04 -10.36 -24.34
N PRO A 42 -13.11 -10.67 -23.57
CA PRO A 42 -14.26 -9.78 -23.46
C PRO A 42 -13.88 -8.35 -23.01
N LEU A 43 -14.47 -7.33 -23.64
CA LEU A 43 -14.14 -5.92 -23.35
C LEU A 43 -14.37 -5.58 -21.88
N GLU A 44 -15.49 -6.01 -21.30
CA GLU A 44 -15.84 -5.80 -19.90
C GLU A 44 -14.79 -6.37 -18.93
N THR A 45 -14.16 -7.49 -19.31
CA THR A 45 -13.06 -8.09 -18.54
C THR A 45 -11.85 -7.14 -18.58
N ILE A 46 -11.48 -6.64 -19.74
CA ILE A 46 -10.36 -5.70 -19.88
C ILE A 46 -10.60 -4.39 -19.15
N GLU A 47 -11.82 -3.85 -19.22
CA GLU A 47 -12.22 -2.67 -18.45
C GLU A 47 -12.06 -2.88 -16.95
N LEU A 48 -12.39 -4.07 -16.45
CA LEU A 48 -12.20 -4.42 -15.04
C LEU A 48 -10.72 -4.41 -14.64
N ALA A 49 -9.84 -4.96 -15.48
CA ALA A 49 -8.40 -4.95 -15.26
C ALA A 49 -7.83 -3.53 -15.29
N LYS A 50 -8.23 -2.72 -16.29
CA LYS A 50 -7.86 -1.29 -16.39
C LYS A 50 -8.30 -0.52 -15.15
N ARG A 51 -9.51 -0.78 -14.65
CA ARG A 51 -10.03 -0.14 -13.42
C ARG A 51 -9.18 -0.43 -12.19
N VAL A 52 -8.78 -1.69 -11.99
CA VAL A 52 -7.92 -2.05 -10.84
C VAL A 52 -6.55 -1.38 -10.96
N ALA A 53 -5.92 -1.44 -12.13
CA ALA A 53 -4.62 -0.81 -12.37
C ALA A 53 -4.68 0.71 -12.15
N TYR A 54 -5.73 1.38 -12.63
CA TYR A 54 -5.93 2.81 -12.43
C TYR A 54 -6.11 3.18 -10.95
N ASN A 55 -6.90 2.43 -10.18
CA ASN A 55 -7.08 2.71 -8.75
C ASN A 55 -5.78 2.54 -7.95
N LEU A 56 -4.97 1.54 -8.29
CA LEU A 56 -3.65 1.36 -7.69
C LEU A 56 -2.70 2.52 -8.05
N GLN A 57 -2.76 3.00 -9.28
CA GLN A 57 -2.00 4.18 -9.71
C GLN A 57 -2.42 5.43 -8.90
N VAL A 58 -3.73 5.68 -8.75
CA VAL A 58 -4.22 6.84 -7.97
C VAL A 58 -3.74 6.79 -6.51
N GLU A 59 -3.81 5.62 -5.86
CA GLU A 59 -3.29 5.46 -4.49
C GLU A 59 -1.79 5.81 -4.41
N ASP A 60 -1.03 5.33 -5.38
CA ASP A 60 0.40 5.54 -5.47
C ASP A 60 0.74 7.03 -5.70
N GLU A 61 -0.06 7.73 -6.51
CA GLU A 61 0.04 9.18 -6.71
C GLU A 61 -0.26 9.97 -5.43
N GLU A 62 -1.32 9.60 -4.70
CA GLU A 62 -1.67 10.22 -3.42
C GLU A 62 -0.60 10.01 -2.36
N TRP A 63 -0.09 8.78 -2.22
CA TRP A 63 1.01 8.48 -1.31
C TRP A 63 2.25 9.32 -1.64
N THR A 64 2.58 9.44 -2.92
CA THR A 64 3.73 10.22 -3.40
C THR A 64 3.57 11.72 -3.07
N LYS A 65 2.36 12.27 -3.22
CA LYS A 65 2.04 13.66 -2.81
C LYS A 65 2.19 13.86 -1.30
N ASN A 66 1.76 12.90 -0.49
CA ASN A 66 1.90 12.99 0.97
C ASN A 66 3.37 12.96 1.41
N GLN A 67 4.17 12.08 0.82
CA GLN A 67 5.62 12.01 1.09
C GLN A 67 6.34 13.30 0.67
N LEU A 68 5.94 13.91 -0.45
CA LEU A 68 6.41 15.23 -0.86
C LEU A 68 6.17 16.27 0.21
N GLU A 69 4.93 16.39 0.68
CA GLU A 69 4.58 17.41 1.68
C GLU A 69 5.33 17.23 2.99
N GLU A 70 5.52 15.98 3.44
CA GLU A 70 6.32 15.67 4.64
C GLU A 70 7.77 16.12 4.46
N LYS A 71 8.38 15.83 3.30
CA LYS A 71 9.76 16.23 2.99
C LYS A 71 9.90 17.74 2.86
N LYS A 72 8.94 18.42 2.23
CA LYS A 72 8.88 19.91 2.18
C LYS A 72 8.86 20.49 3.60
N LYS A 73 8.00 19.96 4.47
CA LYS A 73 7.88 20.42 5.86
C LYS A 73 9.17 20.21 6.65
N ALA A 74 9.87 19.09 6.43
CA ALA A 74 11.09 18.75 7.17
C ALA A 74 12.35 19.50 6.68
N HIS A 75 12.45 19.79 5.38
CA HIS A 75 13.69 20.25 4.75
C HIS A 75 13.57 21.58 3.99
N GLY A 76 12.37 22.19 3.97
CA GLY A 76 12.08 23.42 3.25
C GLY A 76 11.85 23.23 1.74
N ASP A 77 11.38 24.28 1.07
CA ASP A 77 11.01 24.28 -0.36
C ASP A 77 12.18 24.08 -1.34
N ASN A 78 13.40 23.84 -0.87
CA ASN A 78 14.57 23.59 -1.72
C ASN A 78 15.18 22.21 -1.50
N PHE A 79 14.49 21.31 -0.78
CA PHE A 79 15.04 19.99 -0.45
C PHE A 79 15.39 19.14 -1.68
N TRP A 80 14.71 19.37 -2.80
CA TRP A 80 14.99 18.74 -4.10
C TRP A 80 16.32 19.19 -4.72
N ILE A 81 16.87 20.34 -4.35
CA ILE A 81 18.18 20.80 -4.83
C ILE A 81 19.30 20.16 -4.00
N THR A 82 19.05 19.88 -2.71
CA THR A 82 20.08 19.48 -1.75
C THR A 82 20.11 17.97 -1.46
N ASN A 83 19.06 17.23 -1.79
CA ASN A 83 18.93 15.81 -1.44
C ASN A 83 18.68 14.89 -2.66
N ASN A 84 19.57 15.01 -3.65
CA ASN A 84 19.56 14.29 -4.93
C ASN A 84 19.69 12.76 -4.83
N ASN A 85 19.87 12.19 -3.64
CA ASN A 85 20.01 10.74 -3.46
C ASN A 85 18.71 10.04 -3.07
N GLU A 86 17.63 10.77 -2.81
CA GLU A 86 16.38 10.19 -2.33
C GLU A 86 15.49 9.71 -3.49
N HIS A 87 15.00 8.46 -3.36
CA HIS A 87 14.18 7.69 -4.31
C HIS A 87 12.90 8.40 -4.80
N CYS A 88 12.56 9.55 -4.23
CA CYS A 88 11.37 10.34 -4.52
C CYS A 88 11.30 10.83 -5.97
N TYR A 89 12.42 11.21 -6.60
CA TYR A 89 12.40 11.76 -7.98
C TYR A 89 11.81 10.77 -9.00
N CYS A 90 12.02 9.48 -8.73
CA CYS A 90 11.58 8.36 -9.55
C CYS A 90 10.06 8.19 -9.53
N TYR A 91 9.47 8.30 -8.33
CA TYR A 91 8.03 8.12 -8.14
C TYR A 91 7.20 9.25 -8.78
N TYR A 92 7.78 10.45 -8.94
CA TYR A 92 7.09 11.61 -9.53
C TYR A 92 6.75 11.46 -11.01
N PHE A 93 7.53 10.69 -11.76
CA PHE A 93 7.38 10.60 -13.21
C PHE A 93 6.77 9.29 -13.68
N THR A 94 6.67 8.30 -12.80
CA THR A 94 6.27 6.97 -13.24
C THR A 94 4.78 6.75 -13.20
N ASN A 95 4.02 7.23 -12.20
CA ASN A 95 2.55 7.04 -12.11
C ASN A 95 2.11 5.63 -12.56
N THR A 96 2.65 4.56 -11.93
CA THR A 96 2.29 3.17 -12.32
C THR A 96 1.92 2.32 -11.13
N ALA A 97 0.94 1.45 -11.35
CA ALA A 97 0.65 0.31 -10.51
C ALA A 97 1.65 -0.85 -10.70
N PHE A 98 2.62 -0.73 -11.60
CA PHE A 98 3.49 -1.83 -12.05
C PHE A 98 4.95 -1.62 -11.62
N ARG A 99 5.15 -1.38 -10.33
CA ARG A 99 6.47 -1.03 -9.75
C ARG A 99 7.46 -2.20 -9.82
N ASP A 100 6.95 -3.40 -9.54
CA ASP A 100 7.72 -4.65 -9.60
C ASP A 100 6.81 -5.73 -10.19
N LEU A 101 6.97 -5.99 -11.50
CA LEU A 101 6.35 -7.16 -12.10
C LEU A 101 7.24 -8.37 -11.87
N PRO A 102 6.86 -9.32 -10.98
CA PRO A 102 7.65 -10.52 -10.79
C PRO A 102 7.67 -11.34 -12.08
N GLN A 103 8.79 -12.02 -12.34
CA GLN A 103 8.77 -13.06 -13.37
C GLN A 103 7.80 -14.16 -12.95
N VAL A 104 6.71 -14.31 -13.70
CA VAL A 104 5.71 -15.35 -13.47
C VAL A 104 6.07 -16.54 -14.33
N LYS A 105 6.27 -17.71 -13.71
CA LYS A 105 6.39 -18.97 -14.45
C LYS A 105 5.09 -19.24 -15.20
N GLN A 106 5.21 -19.64 -16.46
CA GLN A 106 4.06 -20.05 -17.25
C GLN A 106 3.36 -21.22 -16.55
N THR A 107 2.12 -20.95 -16.11
CA THR A 107 1.24 -21.90 -15.41
C THR A 107 -0.15 -21.91 -16.02
N TRP A 108 -0.29 -21.25 -17.18
CA TRP A 108 -1.54 -21.12 -17.94
C TRP A 108 -1.51 -22.01 -19.18
N PRO A 109 -2.69 -22.39 -19.70
CA PRO A 109 -2.81 -23.15 -20.94
C PRO A 109 -2.13 -22.44 -22.13
N THR A 110 -1.57 -23.22 -23.05
CA THR A 110 -1.02 -22.72 -24.32
C THR A 110 -2.05 -22.73 -25.44
N ASP A 111 -3.17 -23.46 -25.27
CA ASP A 111 -4.29 -23.44 -26.21
C ASP A 111 -4.99 -22.08 -26.20
N PHE A 112 -5.38 -21.61 -27.39
CA PHE A 112 -5.93 -20.27 -27.59
C PHE A 112 -7.23 -20.04 -26.82
N ASP A 113 -8.19 -20.97 -26.92
CA ASP A 113 -9.51 -20.79 -26.32
C ASP A 113 -9.47 -21.00 -24.81
N ASP A 114 -8.66 -21.95 -24.33
CA ASP A 114 -8.49 -22.16 -22.90
C ASP A 114 -7.71 -21.02 -22.23
N LEU A 115 -6.70 -20.46 -22.90
CA LEU A 115 -6.00 -19.27 -22.41
C LEU A 115 -6.95 -18.07 -22.29
N ARG A 116 -7.86 -17.86 -23.26
CA ARG A 116 -8.88 -16.79 -23.18
C ARG A 116 -9.76 -16.94 -21.95
N LYS A 117 -10.30 -18.13 -21.70
CA LYS A 117 -11.12 -18.41 -20.48
C LYS A 117 -10.30 -18.19 -19.22
N PHE A 118 -9.03 -18.60 -19.23
CA PHE A 118 -8.12 -18.45 -18.11
C PHE A 118 -7.83 -16.97 -17.78
N ILE A 119 -7.61 -16.13 -18.79
CA ILE A 119 -7.46 -14.66 -18.61
C ILE A 119 -8.69 -14.07 -17.92
N VAL A 120 -9.90 -14.45 -18.34
CA VAL A 120 -11.14 -13.99 -17.70
C VAL A 120 -11.20 -14.38 -16.22
N GLY A 121 -10.80 -15.62 -15.88
CA GLY A 121 -10.72 -16.07 -14.50
C GLY A 121 -9.73 -15.26 -13.66
N GLU A 122 -8.52 -15.02 -14.19
CA GLU A 122 -7.46 -14.27 -13.50
C GLU A 122 -7.82 -12.79 -13.31
N VAL A 123 -8.51 -12.17 -14.27
CA VAL A 123 -9.01 -10.78 -14.13
C VAL A 123 -10.13 -10.68 -13.08
N ASN A 124 -11.03 -11.65 -13.02
CA ASN A 124 -12.04 -11.71 -11.96
C ASN A 124 -11.38 -11.88 -10.58
N LEU A 125 -10.35 -12.73 -10.50
CA LEU A 125 -9.55 -12.90 -9.28
C LEU A 125 -8.80 -11.62 -8.90
N LEU A 126 -8.24 -10.88 -9.88
CA LEU A 126 -7.62 -9.57 -9.68
C LEU A 126 -8.61 -8.60 -9.03
N TYR A 127 -9.81 -8.48 -9.59
CA TYR A 127 -10.84 -7.60 -9.06
C TYR A 127 -11.28 -7.98 -7.64
N LYS A 128 -11.50 -9.27 -7.36
CA LYS A 128 -11.84 -9.73 -6.01
C LYS A 128 -10.71 -9.48 -5.03
N THR A 129 -9.47 -9.70 -5.43
CA THR A 129 -8.28 -9.42 -4.61
C THR A 129 -8.20 -7.93 -4.28
N TRP A 130 -8.52 -7.07 -5.25
CA TRP A 130 -8.52 -5.61 -5.07
C TRP A 130 -9.62 -5.17 -4.11
N TYR A 131 -10.83 -5.72 -4.25
CA TYR A 131 -11.92 -5.48 -3.31
C TYR A 131 -11.54 -5.81 -1.86
N TYR A 132 -10.91 -6.96 -1.61
CA TYR A 132 -10.45 -7.32 -0.27
C TYR A 132 -9.29 -6.45 0.22
N TYR A 133 -8.38 -6.07 -0.66
CA TYR A 133 -7.33 -5.11 -0.35
C TYR A 133 -7.90 -3.79 0.17
N ILE A 134 -8.84 -3.18 -0.55
CA ILE A 134 -9.52 -1.94 -0.13
C ILE A 134 -10.26 -2.14 1.20
N LYS A 135 -10.94 -3.29 1.39
CA LYS A 135 -11.58 -3.63 2.65
C LYS A 135 -10.59 -3.63 3.82
N TYR A 136 -9.43 -4.28 3.67
CA TYR A 136 -8.42 -4.32 4.72
C TYR A 136 -7.74 -2.97 4.94
N GLN A 137 -7.59 -2.15 3.90
CA GLN A 137 -7.10 -0.78 4.03
C GLN A 137 -8.05 0.08 4.88
N SER A 138 -9.37 -0.01 4.65
CA SER A 138 -10.38 0.68 5.49
C SER A 138 -10.31 0.22 6.94
N LEU A 139 -10.28 -1.10 7.16
CA LEU A 139 -10.23 -1.68 8.50
C LEU A 139 -8.95 -1.30 9.27
N GLU A 140 -7.82 -1.20 8.57
CA GLU A 140 -6.56 -0.75 9.16
C GLU A 140 -6.66 0.72 9.61
N SER A 141 -7.22 1.58 8.75
CA SER A 141 -7.45 3.00 9.07
C SER A 141 -8.37 3.18 10.28
N GLU A 142 -9.51 2.48 10.29
CA GLU A 142 -10.45 2.47 11.42
C GLU A 142 -9.78 2.00 12.71
N THR A 143 -9.03 0.90 12.65
CA THR A 143 -8.34 0.34 13.83
C THR A 143 -7.23 1.28 14.34
N ASN A 144 -6.53 1.99 13.45
CA ASN A 144 -5.54 3.00 13.83
C ASN A 144 -6.19 4.19 14.57
N ILE A 145 -7.34 4.68 14.08
CA ILE A 145 -8.10 5.74 14.75
C ILE A 145 -8.55 5.29 16.14
N GLU A 146 -9.04 4.05 16.27
CA GLU A 146 -9.41 3.47 17.57
C GLU A 146 -8.22 3.35 18.52
N GLN A 147 -7.05 2.89 18.03
CA GLN A 147 -5.82 2.83 18.81
C GLN A 147 -5.35 4.22 19.28
N GLN A 148 -5.45 5.24 18.44
CA GLN A 148 -5.12 6.61 18.80
C GLN A 148 -6.01 7.13 19.93
N LYS A 149 -7.33 6.93 19.81
CA LYS A 149 -8.30 7.29 20.87
C LYS A 149 -7.96 6.59 22.19
N MET A 150 -7.68 5.29 22.16
CA MET A 150 -7.31 4.56 23.38
C MET A 150 -5.96 4.99 23.96
N ASN A 151 -4.99 5.37 23.13
CA ASN A 151 -3.74 5.95 23.62
C ASN A 151 -3.99 7.28 24.34
N ASP A 152 -4.90 8.10 23.85
CA ASP A 152 -5.28 9.35 24.50
C ASP A 152 -6.06 9.10 25.81
N GLU A 153 -6.97 8.13 25.85
CA GLU A 153 -7.64 7.70 27.08
C GLU A 153 -6.63 7.19 28.14
N LEU A 154 -5.68 6.34 27.73
CA LEU A 154 -4.59 5.87 28.60
C LEU A 154 -3.73 7.03 29.09
N ARG A 155 -3.45 8.03 28.26
CA ARG A 155 -2.71 9.24 28.67
C ARG A 155 -3.49 10.06 29.70
N VAL A 156 -4.81 10.22 29.52
CA VAL A 156 -5.67 10.94 30.47
C VAL A 156 -5.69 10.22 31.83
N LEU A 157 -5.81 8.90 31.84
CA LEU A 157 -5.80 8.11 33.07
C LEU A 157 -4.43 8.08 33.76
N LYS A 158 -3.33 8.05 33.00
CA LYS A 158 -1.96 8.12 33.54
C LYS A 158 -1.57 9.49 34.07
N LYS A 159 -2.26 10.58 33.68
CA LYS A 159 -1.98 11.91 34.22
C LYS A 159 -2.32 11.91 35.71
N PRO A 160 -1.37 12.23 36.62
CA PRO A 160 -1.70 12.39 38.02
C PRO A 160 -2.76 13.49 38.16
N LYS A 161 -3.84 13.24 38.91
CA LYS A 161 -4.89 14.23 39.27
C LYS A 161 -4.36 15.43 40.10
N GLY A 162 -3.06 15.71 40.05
CA GLY A 162 -2.33 16.56 40.98
C GLY A 162 -1.86 17.92 40.45
N ASP A 163 -2.12 18.27 39.18
CA ASP A 163 -1.66 19.54 38.59
C ASP A 163 -2.76 20.57 38.33
N GLY A 164 -4.03 20.23 38.61
CA GLY A 164 -5.17 21.15 38.47
C GLY A 164 -5.52 21.95 39.72
N ASP A 165 -5.03 21.56 40.92
CA ASP A 165 -5.61 22.10 42.16
C ASP A 165 -4.61 22.24 43.34
N ARG A 166 -3.35 22.60 43.04
CA ARG A 166 -2.35 22.93 44.09
C ARG A 166 -2.51 24.32 44.71
N ARG A 167 -3.70 24.92 44.62
CA ARG A 167 -4.01 26.20 45.30
C ARG A 167 -5.41 26.23 45.91
N ARG A 168 -5.74 25.29 46.81
CA ARG A 168 -6.62 25.56 47.97
C ARG A 168 -6.60 24.38 48.95
N ASN A 169 -6.69 24.71 50.23
CA ASN A 169 -6.89 23.85 51.39
C ASN A 169 -5.66 23.13 52.00
N ARG A 170 -4.90 23.91 52.78
CA ARG A 170 -4.46 23.44 54.11
C ARG A 170 -5.70 23.31 55.00
N GLY A 171 -6.24 22.11 55.14
CA GLY A 171 -7.38 21.85 56.01
C GLY A 171 -7.50 20.38 56.39
N ASN A 172 -7.07 20.07 57.62
CA ASN A 172 -7.42 18.93 58.45
C ASN A 172 -7.40 17.51 57.83
N TYR A 173 -6.32 16.80 58.11
CA TYR A 173 -6.23 15.34 58.03
C TYR A 173 -7.07 14.70 59.15
N LYS A 174 -8.29 14.26 58.85
CA LYS A 174 -8.94 13.15 59.56
C LYS A 174 -9.77 12.30 58.59
N ASP A 175 -9.51 11.00 58.67
CA ASP A 175 -10.30 9.86 58.19
C ASP A 175 -10.65 9.77 56.70
N LYS A 176 -9.96 8.85 56.00
CA LYS A 176 -10.48 8.00 54.92
C LYS A 176 -9.40 7.01 54.44
N SER A 177 -9.02 6.04 55.27
CA SER A 177 -8.13 4.95 54.85
C SER A 177 -8.87 3.83 54.08
N ASN A 178 -10.17 3.64 54.31
CA ASN A 178 -10.95 2.58 53.64
C ASN A 178 -11.43 2.95 52.23
N ASN A 179 -11.68 4.22 51.91
CA ASN A 179 -12.06 4.61 50.55
C ASN A 179 -10.88 4.65 49.56
N ARG A 180 -9.64 4.72 50.04
CA ARG A 180 -8.46 4.72 49.17
C ARG A 180 -8.19 3.35 48.54
N ARG A 181 -8.48 2.26 49.27
CA ARG A 181 -8.30 0.88 48.77
C ARG A 181 -9.31 0.54 47.66
N ASN A 182 -10.58 0.93 47.82
CA ASN A 182 -11.59 0.72 46.78
C ASN A 182 -11.35 1.60 45.55
N ALA A 183 -10.92 2.85 45.73
CA ALA A 183 -10.58 3.72 44.60
C ALA A 183 -9.33 3.25 43.83
N SER A 184 -8.32 2.69 44.51
CA SER A 184 -7.16 2.10 43.84
C SER A 184 -7.49 0.78 43.15
N HIS A 185 -8.40 -0.02 43.70
CA HIS A 185 -8.81 -1.29 43.11
C HIS A 185 -9.60 -1.06 41.82
N ASN A 186 -10.55 -0.12 41.83
CA ASN A 186 -11.34 0.27 40.65
C ASN A 186 -10.46 0.88 39.54
N TYR A 187 -9.46 1.69 39.91
CA TYR A 187 -8.49 2.25 38.96
C TYR A 187 -7.61 1.17 38.31
N ASN A 188 -7.15 0.19 39.09
CA ASN A 188 -6.36 -0.92 38.55
C ASN A 188 -7.20 -1.80 37.62
N GLU A 189 -8.45 -2.09 37.97
CA GLU A 189 -9.38 -2.84 37.11
C GLU A 189 -9.70 -2.10 35.80
N GLU A 190 -9.98 -0.80 35.87
CA GLU A 190 -10.19 0.05 34.69
C GLU A 190 -8.94 0.09 33.79
N MET A 191 -7.75 0.17 34.39
CA MET A 191 -6.48 0.14 33.65
C MET A 191 -6.20 -1.22 33.01
N ASP A 192 -6.47 -2.32 33.70
CA ASP A 192 -6.30 -3.67 33.17
C ASP A 192 -7.29 -3.93 32.02
N GLU A 193 -8.53 -3.43 32.11
CA GLU A 193 -9.50 -3.53 31.02
C GLU A 193 -9.03 -2.75 29.78
N LEU A 194 -8.51 -1.53 29.96
CA LEU A 194 -7.99 -0.72 28.86
C LEU A 194 -6.75 -1.32 28.22
N ILE A 195 -5.83 -1.87 29.01
CA ILE A 195 -4.66 -2.60 28.50
C ILE A 195 -5.11 -3.83 27.70
N ASN A 196 -6.08 -4.58 28.19
CA ASN A 196 -6.63 -5.74 27.47
C ASN A 196 -7.29 -5.35 26.15
N ARG A 197 -8.07 -4.26 26.12
CA ARG A 197 -8.63 -3.70 24.88
C ARG A 197 -7.54 -3.25 23.92
N PHE A 198 -6.48 -2.59 24.44
CA PHE A 198 -5.33 -2.13 23.65
C PHE A 198 -4.58 -3.28 22.98
N ASN A 199 -4.32 -4.35 23.74
CA ASN A 199 -3.66 -5.54 23.20
C ASN A 199 -4.50 -6.20 22.10
N LYS A 200 -5.82 -6.30 22.29
CA LYS A 200 -6.75 -6.84 21.27
C LYS A 200 -6.77 -5.99 20.00
N LEU A 201 -6.84 -4.66 20.13
CA LEU A 201 -6.80 -3.76 18.96
C LEU A 201 -5.45 -3.80 18.25
N SER A 202 -4.35 -3.93 18.99
CA SER A 202 -3.01 -4.09 18.41
C SER A 202 -2.88 -5.37 17.59
N LEU A 203 -3.38 -6.48 18.10
CA LEU A 203 -3.42 -7.74 17.35
C LEU A 203 -4.32 -7.63 16.11
N LYS A 204 -5.48 -6.98 16.22
CA LYS A 204 -6.39 -6.73 15.10
C LYS A 204 -5.71 -5.88 14.02
N PHE A 205 -5.02 -4.81 14.40
CA PHE A 205 -4.26 -3.95 13.50
C PHE A 205 -3.20 -4.76 12.75
N GLU A 206 -2.35 -5.49 13.48
CA GLU A 206 -1.28 -6.29 12.88
C GLU A 206 -1.80 -7.34 11.88
N ASN A 207 -2.86 -8.07 12.25
CA ASN A 207 -3.47 -9.06 11.36
C ASN A 207 -4.08 -8.41 10.11
N THR A 208 -4.74 -7.26 10.28
CA THR A 208 -5.32 -6.51 9.16
C THR A 208 -4.24 -6.00 8.22
N THR A 209 -3.15 -5.43 8.74
CA THR A 209 -1.99 -5.00 7.95
C THR A 209 -1.37 -6.16 7.19
N LYS A 210 -1.19 -7.33 7.82
CA LYS A 210 -0.67 -8.54 7.13
C LYS A 210 -1.56 -8.94 5.97
N LEU A 211 -2.87 -8.98 6.16
CA LEU A 211 -3.83 -9.32 5.11
C LEU A 211 -3.81 -8.29 3.98
N LYS A 212 -3.80 -6.99 4.30
CA LYS A 212 -3.68 -5.90 3.33
C LYS A 212 -2.42 -6.06 2.47
N VAL A 213 -1.25 -6.26 3.09
CA VAL A 213 0.03 -6.43 2.39
C VAL A 213 0.03 -7.70 1.53
N ALA A 214 -0.52 -8.80 2.03
CA ALA A 214 -0.64 -10.04 1.25
C ALA A 214 -1.51 -9.87 0.00
N HIS A 215 -2.63 -9.16 0.12
CA HIS A 215 -3.49 -8.86 -1.03
C HIS A 215 -2.83 -7.90 -2.01
N LYS A 216 -2.14 -6.84 -1.54
CA LYS A 216 -1.38 -5.92 -2.41
C LYS A 216 -0.34 -6.67 -3.25
N LYS A 217 0.48 -7.52 -2.61
CA LYS A 217 1.45 -8.37 -3.33
C LYS A 217 0.80 -9.29 -4.36
N ARG A 218 -0.38 -9.83 -4.03
CA ARG A 218 -1.13 -10.70 -4.94
C ARG A 218 -1.66 -9.92 -6.15
N LEU A 219 -2.04 -8.66 -6.00
CA LEU A 219 -2.43 -7.79 -7.12
C LEU A 219 -1.28 -7.63 -8.11
N ASP A 220 -0.08 -7.31 -7.62
CA ASP A 220 1.10 -7.15 -8.47
C ASP A 220 1.40 -8.42 -9.28
N CYS A 221 1.31 -9.59 -8.63
CA CYS A 221 1.47 -10.88 -9.30
C CYS A 221 0.39 -11.14 -10.36
N LEU A 222 -0.88 -10.84 -10.06
CA LEU A 222 -1.99 -11.05 -10.99
C LEU A 222 -1.90 -10.13 -12.20
N LEU A 223 -1.58 -8.86 -11.98
CA LEU A 223 -1.30 -7.89 -13.03
C LEU A 223 -0.18 -8.36 -13.95
N SER A 224 0.94 -8.82 -13.38
CA SER A 224 2.04 -9.40 -14.16
C SER A 224 1.62 -10.61 -14.97
N LYS A 225 0.84 -11.51 -14.37
CA LYS A 225 0.37 -12.74 -15.00
C LYS A 225 -0.55 -12.43 -16.17
N ILE A 226 -1.51 -11.51 -15.98
CA ILE A 226 -2.42 -11.05 -17.02
C ILE A 226 -1.63 -10.43 -18.18
N MET A 227 -0.65 -9.58 -17.88
CA MET A 227 0.20 -8.98 -18.91
C MET A 227 0.94 -10.04 -19.74
N ASN A 228 1.52 -11.05 -19.09
CA ASN A 228 2.22 -12.13 -19.78
C ASN A 228 1.27 -13.00 -20.62
N MET A 229 0.09 -13.34 -20.09
CA MET A 229 -0.91 -14.13 -20.80
C MET A 229 -1.45 -13.41 -22.03
N VAL A 230 -1.76 -12.11 -21.92
CA VAL A 230 -2.24 -11.31 -23.05
C VAL A 230 -1.13 -11.13 -24.09
N SER A 231 0.13 -10.95 -23.67
CA SER A 231 1.28 -10.92 -24.59
C SER A 231 1.37 -12.22 -25.39
N TYR A 232 1.35 -13.37 -24.70
CA TYR A 232 1.40 -14.68 -25.35
C TYR A 232 0.23 -14.88 -26.32
N LEU A 233 -0.99 -14.56 -25.87
CA LEU A 233 -2.18 -14.66 -26.73
C LEU A 233 -2.06 -13.77 -27.97
N SER A 234 -1.51 -12.57 -27.84
CA SER A 234 -1.29 -11.68 -28.98
C SER A 234 -0.26 -12.23 -29.98
N GLU A 235 0.81 -12.86 -29.49
CA GLU A 235 1.85 -13.46 -30.31
C GLU A 235 1.32 -14.66 -31.11
N MET A 236 0.46 -15.49 -30.51
CA MET A 236 -0.19 -16.61 -31.22
C MET A 236 -1.03 -16.16 -32.42
N VAL A 237 -1.68 -14.99 -32.32
CA VAL A 237 -2.52 -14.44 -33.39
C VAL A 237 -1.69 -13.79 -34.48
N ILE A 238 -0.60 -13.13 -34.11
CA ILE A 238 0.27 -12.40 -35.06
C ILE A 238 1.22 -13.37 -35.79
N ASN A 239 1.73 -14.41 -35.10
CA ASN A 239 2.72 -15.37 -35.63
C ASN A 239 2.29 -16.83 -35.40
N PRO A 240 1.22 -17.33 -36.07
CA PRO A 240 0.69 -18.68 -35.84
C PRO A 240 1.70 -19.81 -36.18
N GLN A 241 2.74 -19.53 -36.97
CA GLN A 241 3.75 -20.52 -37.36
C GLN A 241 4.88 -20.73 -36.34
N GLN A 242 5.08 -19.81 -35.38
CA GLN A 242 6.18 -19.93 -34.39
C GLN A 242 5.76 -20.66 -33.10
N CYS A 243 4.47 -20.68 -32.76
CA CYS A 243 3.99 -21.26 -31.50
C CYS A 243 3.79 -22.79 -31.53
N ASN A 244 3.85 -23.44 -32.70
CA ASN A 244 3.62 -24.90 -32.83
C ASN A 244 4.90 -25.76 -32.71
N ASN A 245 6.06 -25.16 -32.44
CA ASN A 245 7.36 -25.84 -32.46
C ASN A 245 8.04 -26.03 -31.10
N ASN A 246 7.33 -25.87 -29.97
CA ASN A 246 7.86 -26.18 -28.62
C ASN A 246 6.95 -27.13 -27.85
#